data_AF-A0A358I2S8-F1
#
_entry.id   AF-A0A358I2S8-F1
#
_cell.length_a   1.000
_cell.length_b   1.000
_cell.length_c   1.000
_cell.angle_alpha   90.00
_cell.angle_beta   90.00
_cell.angle_gamma   90.00
#
_symmetry.space_group_name_H-M   'P 1'
#
loop_
_entity.id
_entity.type
_entity.pdbx_description
1 polymer ?
#
loop_
_entity_poly.entity_id
_entity_poly.type
_entity_poly.pdbx_seq_one_letter_code
_entity_poly.pdbx_strand_id
1 'polypeptide(L)'
;MNILGNKRDVALTAALFAVAMLSYEGYRLYTQNTELKNIILNLTDTLEMTERNLEEITRDSASLLEALSAEQQKNEFLSEQADTFSLAVQKLSGTVLNLEKIGKTDPELLIKYSKVYFLNEHYIPERLSLIPMEYIYNEKEEYFHARALPHLENLLKSARSAGAELLLISAFRSFETQKDLKSQYKVTYGKGANTFSAEQGYSEHQLGTTVDFTTQALGANFSKFDATGAFEWLNQNAHTFGFILSYPNDNAYYIYEPWHWRFVGIELATKLHDESRRFYDMEQREISGYLLKIFD
;
A
#
# COMPACT_ATOMS: atom_id res chain seq x y z
N MET A 1 -35.71 -28.37 -130.23
CA MET A 1 -36.60 -28.17 -129.06
C MET A 1 -35.70 -28.10 -127.81
N ASN A 2 -35.90 -27.10 -126.95
CA ASN A 2 -35.44 -27.06 -125.54
C ASN A 2 -34.05 -26.51 -125.11
N ILE A 3 -33.57 -25.36 -125.62
CA ILE A 3 -32.35 -24.69 -125.07
C ILE A 3 -32.65 -23.35 -124.34
N LEU A 4 -33.77 -22.66 -124.66
CA LEU A 4 -34.21 -21.46 -123.95
C LEU A 4 -34.97 -21.73 -122.63
N GLY A 5 -35.51 -22.95 -122.44
CA GLY A 5 -36.12 -23.37 -121.16
C GLY A 5 -35.09 -23.56 -120.05
N ASN A 6 -33.96 -24.19 -120.36
CA ASN A 6 -32.94 -24.60 -119.38
C ASN A 6 -32.27 -23.41 -118.64
N LYS A 7 -31.97 -22.29 -119.31
CA LYS A 7 -31.38 -21.10 -118.63
C LYS A 7 -32.38 -20.37 -117.71
N ARG A 8 -33.67 -20.41 -118.04
CA ARG A 8 -34.74 -19.81 -117.23
C ARG A 8 -34.97 -20.64 -115.96
N ASP A 9 -34.95 -21.97 -116.10
CA ASP A 9 -35.10 -22.91 -114.99
C ASP A 9 -33.91 -22.87 -114.01
N VAL A 10 -32.68 -22.70 -114.50
CA VAL A 10 -31.48 -22.49 -113.66
C VAL A 10 -31.52 -21.14 -112.91
N ALA A 11 -32.01 -20.07 -113.54
CA ALA A 11 -32.15 -18.77 -112.86
C ALA A 11 -33.27 -18.78 -111.81
N LEU A 12 -34.39 -19.45 -112.08
CA LEU A 12 -35.50 -19.65 -111.13
C LEU A 12 -35.07 -20.50 -109.92
N THR A 13 -34.32 -21.58 -110.14
CA THR A 13 -33.80 -22.41 -109.05
C THR A 13 -32.76 -21.66 -108.22
N ALA A 14 -31.82 -20.93 -108.83
CA ALA A 14 -30.88 -20.08 -108.11
C ALA A 14 -31.58 -18.97 -107.28
N ALA A 15 -32.63 -18.37 -107.82
CA ALA A 15 -33.46 -17.39 -107.11
C ALA A 15 -34.20 -18.03 -105.92
N LEU A 16 -34.76 -19.23 -106.08
CA LEU A 16 -35.40 -19.98 -104.99
C LEU A 16 -34.40 -20.34 -103.88
N PHE A 17 -33.18 -20.77 -104.23
CA PHE A 17 -32.11 -21.02 -103.25
C PHE A 17 -31.69 -19.74 -102.52
N ALA A 18 -31.58 -18.62 -103.22
CA ALA A 18 -31.27 -17.34 -102.61
C ALA A 18 -32.36 -16.88 -101.63
N VAL A 19 -33.64 -17.03 -102.00
CA VAL A 19 -34.78 -16.74 -101.13
C VAL A 19 -34.80 -17.67 -99.91
N ALA A 20 -34.52 -18.96 -100.08
CA ALA A 20 -34.45 -19.92 -98.98
C ALA A 20 -33.29 -19.61 -98.01
N MET A 21 -32.10 -19.26 -98.52
CA MET A 21 -30.97 -18.83 -97.70
C MET A 21 -31.28 -17.54 -96.94
N LEU A 22 -31.85 -16.53 -97.60
CA LEU A 22 -32.25 -15.28 -96.95
C LEU A 22 -33.34 -15.49 -95.89
N SER A 23 -34.28 -16.41 -96.14
CA SER A 23 -35.34 -16.76 -95.17
C SER A 23 -34.78 -17.50 -93.96
N TYR A 24 -33.83 -18.43 -94.18
CA TYR A 24 -33.12 -19.14 -93.11
C TYR A 24 -32.28 -18.19 -92.25
N GLU A 25 -31.54 -17.29 -92.90
CA GLU A 25 -30.72 -16.28 -92.22
C GLU A 25 -31.59 -15.29 -91.45
N GLY A 26 -32.72 -14.87 -92.04
CA GLY A 26 -33.71 -14.03 -91.36
C GLY A 26 -34.33 -14.71 -90.14
N TYR A 27 -34.66 -16.00 -90.24
CA TYR A 27 -35.14 -16.80 -89.12
C TYR A 27 -34.09 -16.94 -88.01
N ARG A 28 -32.83 -17.22 -88.38
CA ARG A 28 -31.69 -17.32 -87.44
C ARG A 28 -31.46 -16.01 -86.69
N LEU A 29 -31.46 -14.89 -87.41
CA LEU A 29 -31.33 -13.56 -86.80
C LEU A 29 -32.51 -13.24 -85.89
N TYR A 30 -33.72 -13.63 -86.27
CA TYR A 30 -34.92 -13.47 -85.44
C TYR A 30 -34.83 -14.28 -84.13
N THR A 31 -34.39 -15.54 -84.19
CA THR A 31 -34.23 -16.37 -82.99
C THR A 31 -33.15 -15.81 -82.07
N GLN A 32 -31.99 -15.41 -82.63
CA GLN A 32 -30.91 -14.79 -81.85
C GLN A 32 -31.35 -13.47 -81.20
N ASN A 33 -32.11 -12.63 -81.90
CA ASN A 33 -32.64 -11.39 -81.35
C ASN A 33 -33.63 -11.65 -80.21
N THR A 34 -34.44 -12.70 -80.33
CA THR A 34 -35.38 -13.12 -79.28
C THR A 34 -34.63 -13.63 -78.03
N GLU A 35 -33.59 -14.46 -78.21
CA GLU A 35 -32.74 -14.92 -77.11
C GLU A 35 -32.01 -13.76 -76.42
N LEU A 36 -31.45 -12.83 -77.20
CA LEU A 36 -30.76 -11.66 -76.68
C LEU A 36 -31.70 -10.78 -75.84
N LYS A 37 -32.95 -10.59 -76.29
CA LYS A 37 -33.97 -9.88 -75.51
C LYS A 37 -34.26 -10.55 -74.17
N ASN A 38 -34.40 -11.87 -74.14
CA ASN A 38 -34.63 -12.61 -72.90
C ASN A 38 -33.44 -12.51 -71.94
N ILE A 39 -32.22 -12.56 -72.47
CA ILE A 39 -31.00 -12.35 -71.67
C ILE A 39 -30.97 -10.94 -71.09
N ILE A 40 -31.27 -9.91 -71.89
CA ILE A 40 -31.33 -8.52 -71.42
C ILE A 40 -32.37 -8.36 -70.31
N LEU A 41 -33.56 -8.95 -70.46
CA LEU A 41 -34.60 -8.92 -69.43
C LEU A 41 -34.11 -9.56 -68.12
N ASN A 42 -33.57 -10.78 -68.18
CA ASN A 42 -33.05 -11.47 -67.00
C ASN A 42 -31.89 -10.70 -66.32
N LEU A 43 -30.99 -10.11 -67.10
CA LEU A 43 -29.89 -9.30 -66.58
C LEU A 43 -30.41 -8.02 -65.92
N THR A 44 -31.45 -7.39 -66.49
CA THR A 44 -32.10 -6.21 -65.92
C THR A 44 -32.75 -6.55 -64.57
N ASP A 45 -33.50 -7.64 -64.50
CA ASP A 45 -34.13 -8.10 -63.26
C ASP A 45 -33.08 -8.43 -62.17
N THR A 46 -31.98 -9.08 -62.58
CA THR A 46 -30.86 -9.40 -61.67
C THR A 46 -30.18 -8.14 -61.17
N LEU A 47 -29.98 -7.15 -62.04
CA LEU A 47 -29.38 -5.86 -61.67
C LEU A 47 -30.26 -5.14 -60.64
N GLU A 48 -31.56 -5.00 -60.90
CA GLU A 48 -32.50 -4.36 -59.96
C GLU A 48 -32.57 -5.09 -58.61
N MET A 49 -32.48 -6.41 -58.61
CA MET A 49 -32.44 -7.19 -57.36
C MET A 49 -31.13 -6.96 -56.59
N THR A 50 -30.01 -6.90 -57.30
CA THR A 50 -28.68 -6.70 -56.71
C THR A 50 -28.55 -5.29 -56.15
N GLU A 51 -29.08 -4.28 -56.84
CA GLU A 51 -29.13 -2.88 -56.37
C GLU A 51 -29.93 -2.77 -55.07
N ARG A 52 -31.12 -3.39 -55.01
CA ARG A 52 -31.93 -3.43 -53.78
C ARG A 52 -31.22 -4.09 -52.61
N ASN A 53 -30.57 -5.23 -52.84
CA ASN A 53 -29.80 -5.92 -51.80
C ASN A 53 -28.61 -5.08 -51.32
N LEU A 54 -27.94 -4.36 -52.23
CA LEU A 54 -26.83 -3.48 -51.88
C LEU A 54 -27.30 -2.30 -51.02
N GLU A 55 -28.44 -1.70 -51.34
CA GLU A 55 -29.05 -0.64 -50.53
C GLU A 55 -29.41 -1.14 -49.13
N GLU A 56 -29.99 -2.33 -49.02
CA GLU A 56 -30.32 -2.96 -47.74
C GLU A 56 -29.06 -3.23 -46.89
N ILE A 57 -28.04 -3.86 -47.46
CA ILE A 57 -26.77 -4.13 -46.75
C ILE A 57 -26.10 -2.83 -46.32
N THR A 58 -26.15 -1.79 -47.14
CA THR A 58 -25.58 -0.48 -46.82
C THR A 58 -26.30 0.17 -45.64
N ARG A 59 -27.63 0.12 -45.63
CA ARG A 59 -28.45 0.62 -44.53
C ARG A 59 -28.19 -0.14 -43.23
N ASP A 60 -28.12 -1.46 -43.28
CA ASP A 60 -27.87 -2.29 -42.11
C ASP A 60 -26.45 -2.07 -41.56
N SER A 61 -25.46 -1.93 -42.45
CA SER A 61 -24.08 -1.61 -42.07
C SER A 61 -23.98 -0.25 -41.37
N ALA A 62 -24.72 0.76 -41.84
CA ALA A 62 -24.78 2.07 -41.18
C ALA A 62 -25.38 1.97 -39.77
N SER A 63 -26.49 1.25 -39.62
CA SER A 63 -27.11 1.03 -38.31
C SER A 63 -26.20 0.26 -37.34
N LEU A 64 -25.47 -0.75 -37.83
CA LEU A 64 -24.51 -1.50 -37.01
C LEU A 64 -23.33 -0.64 -36.57
N LEU A 65 -22.84 0.27 -37.42
CA LEU A 65 -21.78 1.21 -37.07
C LEU A 65 -22.22 2.18 -35.96
N GLU A 66 -23.45 2.68 -36.01
CA GLU A 66 -24.01 3.53 -34.94
C GLU A 66 -24.13 2.76 -33.62
N ALA A 67 -24.66 1.53 -33.66
CA ALA A 67 -24.78 0.69 -32.47
C ALA A 67 -23.40 0.34 -31.87
N LEU A 68 -22.41 0.03 -32.72
CA LEU A 68 -21.05 -0.24 -32.28
C LEU A 68 -20.42 0.99 -31.62
N SER A 69 -20.58 2.16 -32.22
CA SER A 69 -20.08 3.43 -31.64
C SER A 69 -20.73 3.72 -30.29
N ALA A 70 -22.03 3.46 -30.14
CA ALA A 70 -22.74 3.66 -28.87
C ALA A 70 -22.23 2.70 -27.78
N GLU A 71 -22.01 1.43 -28.12
CA GLU A 71 -21.49 0.45 -27.16
C GLU A 71 -20.03 0.74 -26.79
N GLN A 72 -19.21 1.24 -27.72
CA GLN A 72 -17.85 1.70 -27.44
C GLN A 72 -17.83 2.86 -26.43
N GLN A 73 -18.66 3.90 -26.63
CA GLN A 73 -18.76 5.01 -25.67
C GLN A 73 -19.22 4.56 -24.29
N LYS A 74 -20.17 3.62 -24.24
CA LYS A 74 -20.64 3.03 -22.98
C LYS A 74 -19.53 2.25 -22.27
N ASN A 75 -18.72 1.50 -23.00
CA ASN A 75 -17.58 0.77 -22.44
C ASN A 75 -16.50 1.72 -21.92
N GLU A 76 -16.20 2.81 -22.63
CA GLU A 76 -15.28 3.86 -22.17
C GLU A 76 -15.77 4.47 -20.86
N PHE A 77 -17.05 4.87 -20.79
CA PHE A 77 -17.66 5.41 -19.57
C PHE A 77 -17.63 4.43 -18.39
N LEU A 78 -17.89 3.14 -18.64
CA LEU A 78 -17.79 2.10 -17.61
C LEU A 78 -16.35 1.90 -17.14
N SER A 79 -15.37 1.99 -18.04
CA SER A 79 -13.95 1.91 -17.70
C SER A 79 -13.54 3.07 -16.80
N GLU A 80 -13.93 4.31 -17.13
CA GLU A 80 -13.63 5.49 -16.30
C GLU A 80 -14.25 5.39 -14.89
N GLN A 81 -15.48 4.87 -14.80
CA GLN A 81 -16.11 4.61 -13.51
C GLN A 81 -15.39 3.52 -12.71
N ALA A 82 -14.94 2.45 -13.36
CA ALA A 82 -14.18 1.38 -12.72
C ALA A 82 -12.85 1.89 -12.15
N ASP A 83 -12.15 2.76 -12.89
CA ASP A 83 -10.91 3.38 -12.42
C ASP A 83 -11.16 4.30 -11.20
N THR A 84 -12.21 5.12 -11.27
CA THR A 84 -12.61 5.99 -10.16
C THR A 84 -12.98 5.18 -8.91
N PHE A 85 -13.74 4.09 -9.09
CA PHE A 85 -14.11 3.19 -8.00
C PHE A 85 -12.88 2.50 -7.40
N SER A 86 -11.95 2.04 -8.24
CA SER A 86 -10.69 1.43 -7.81
C SER A 86 -9.88 2.37 -6.91
N LEU A 87 -9.75 3.64 -7.31
CA LEU A 87 -9.07 4.67 -6.49
C LEU A 87 -9.76 4.90 -5.14
N ALA A 88 -11.10 4.95 -5.14
CA ALA A 88 -11.88 5.09 -3.91
C ALA A 88 -11.69 3.87 -2.97
N VAL A 89 -11.71 2.66 -3.52
CA VAL A 89 -11.46 1.42 -2.76
C VAL A 89 -10.06 1.38 -2.17
N GLN A 90 -9.02 1.79 -2.92
CA GLN A 90 -7.65 1.87 -2.38
C GLN A 90 -7.56 2.85 -1.21
N LYS A 91 -8.16 4.04 -1.33
CA LYS A 91 -8.19 5.04 -0.26
C LYS A 91 -8.95 4.53 0.98
N LEU A 92 -10.09 3.87 0.77
CA LEU A 92 -10.88 3.28 1.86
C LEU A 92 -10.12 2.14 2.53
N SER A 93 -9.48 1.26 1.77
CA SER A 93 -8.64 0.18 2.31
C SER A 93 -7.53 0.72 3.20
N GLY A 94 -6.78 1.73 2.75
CA GLY A 94 -5.77 2.39 3.58
C GLY A 94 -6.34 3.02 4.85
N THR A 95 -7.53 3.62 4.77
CA THR A 95 -8.21 4.21 5.94
C THR A 95 -8.64 3.12 6.94
N VAL A 96 -9.19 2.00 6.46
CA VAL A 96 -9.59 0.87 7.30
C VAL A 96 -8.39 0.24 7.99
N LEU A 97 -7.28 0.04 7.27
CA LEU A 97 -6.03 -0.48 7.84
C LEU A 97 -5.50 0.46 8.94
N ASN A 98 -5.56 1.77 8.72
CA ASN A 98 -5.15 2.75 9.72
C ASN A 98 -6.07 2.75 10.95
N LEU A 99 -7.39 2.64 10.76
CA LEU A 99 -8.35 2.54 11.86
C LEU A 99 -8.18 1.25 12.66
N GLU A 100 -7.89 0.13 11.99
CA GLU A 100 -7.57 -1.13 12.65
C GLU A 100 -6.27 -1.03 13.47
N LYS A 101 -5.23 -0.38 12.92
CA LYS A 101 -4.00 -0.07 13.65
C LYS A 101 -4.28 0.81 14.87
N ILE A 102 -5.07 1.88 14.75
CA ILE A 102 -5.40 2.78 15.87
C ILE A 102 -6.21 2.03 16.95
N GLY A 103 -7.20 1.24 16.56
CA GLY A 103 -8.02 0.48 17.51
C GLY A 103 -7.25 -0.60 18.26
N LYS A 104 -6.14 -1.10 17.70
CA LYS A 104 -5.28 -2.13 18.30
C LYS A 104 -4.02 -1.59 18.97
N THR A 105 -3.64 -0.33 18.69
CA THR A 105 -2.43 0.24 19.27
C THR A 105 -2.78 0.92 20.57
N ASP A 106 -2.12 0.48 21.64
CA ASP A 106 -2.33 0.98 22.98
C ASP A 106 -2.04 2.49 23.08
N PRO A 107 -3.04 3.32 23.42
CA PRO A 107 -2.89 4.77 23.47
C PRO A 107 -1.89 5.23 24.53
N GLU A 108 -1.62 4.42 25.56
CA GLU A 108 -0.73 4.75 26.66
C GLU A 108 0.75 4.81 26.22
N LEU A 109 1.13 4.12 25.13
CA LEU A 109 2.52 3.95 24.70
C LEU A 109 3.27 5.26 24.38
N LEU A 110 2.56 6.32 24.00
CA LEU A 110 3.13 7.65 23.70
C LEU A 110 2.60 8.76 24.60
N ILE A 111 1.99 8.42 25.73
CA ILE A 111 1.60 9.41 26.74
C ILE A 111 2.83 9.86 27.52
N LYS A 112 2.82 11.13 27.94
CA LYS A 112 3.79 11.72 28.85
C LYS A 112 3.40 11.41 30.30
N TYR A 113 4.09 10.47 30.94
CA TYR A 113 3.96 10.22 32.38
C TYR A 113 4.95 11.09 33.12
N SER A 114 4.44 11.92 34.01
CA SER A 114 5.24 12.86 34.82
C SER A 114 4.52 13.03 36.15
N LYS A 115 5.11 13.74 37.13
CA LYS A 115 4.51 13.98 38.46
C LYS A 115 3.04 14.47 38.47
N VAL A 116 2.49 14.90 37.33
CA VAL A 116 1.11 15.40 37.16
C VAL A 116 0.19 14.40 36.44
N TYR A 117 0.71 13.37 35.75
CA TYR A 117 -0.07 12.41 34.96
C TYR A 117 0.31 10.97 35.31
N PHE A 118 -0.67 10.17 35.71
CA PHE A 118 -0.49 8.82 36.25
C PHE A 118 -1.08 7.75 35.34
N LEU A 119 -0.33 6.66 35.17
CA LEU A 119 -0.76 5.44 34.53
C LEU A 119 -1.62 4.63 35.50
N ASN A 120 -2.61 3.93 34.95
CA ASN A 120 -3.47 3.05 35.73
C ASN A 120 -2.63 1.96 36.44
N GLU A 121 -2.90 1.72 37.73
CA GLU A 121 -2.20 0.71 38.53
C GLU A 121 -2.34 -0.73 37.99
N HIS A 122 -3.40 -0.98 37.22
CA HIS A 122 -3.66 -2.27 36.56
C HIS A 122 -3.17 -2.32 35.11
N TYR A 123 -2.56 -1.24 34.60
CA TYR A 123 -2.01 -1.26 33.27
C TYR A 123 -0.87 -2.28 33.19
N ILE A 124 -1.00 -3.20 32.24
CA ILE A 124 0.02 -4.15 31.83
C ILE A 124 0.00 -4.14 30.29
N PRO A 125 1.16 -4.01 29.62
CA PRO A 125 1.21 -4.07 28.16
C PRO A 125 0.60 -5.38 27.65
N GLU A 126 -0.13 -5.32 26.53
CA GLU A 126 -0.83 -6.50 25.97
C GLU A 126 0.12 -7.70 25.79
N ARG A 127 1.37 -7.42 25.39
CA ARG A 127 2.37 -8.46 25.12
C ARG A 127 3.75 -8.04 25.58
N LEU A 128 4.30 -8.83 26.48
CA LEU A 128 5.69 -8.78 26.92
C LEU A 128 6.45 -9.98 26.38
N SER A 129 7.74 -9.80 26.12
CA SER A 129 8.66 -10.85 25.71
C SER A 129 9.93 -10.76 26.54
N LEU A 130 10.52 -11.91 26.83
CA LEU A 130 11.75 -12.01 27.58
C LEU A 130 12.90 -11.40 26.77
N ILE A 131 13.69 -10.54 27.40
CA ILE A 131 14.91 -10.01 26.80
C ILE A 131 16.00 -11.09 26.88
N PRO A 132 16.78 -11.35 25.80
CA PRO A 132 17.84 -12.34 25.84
C PRO A 132 18.83 -12.09 26.97
N MET A 133 19.13 -13.13 27.75
CA MET A 133 19.98 -13.03 28.96
C MET A 133 21.39 -12.48 28.69
N GLU A 134 21.89 -12.61 27.45
CA GLU A 134 23.19 -12.05 27.06
C GLU A 134 23.27 -10.51 27.12
N TYR A 135 22.13 -9.82 27.21
CA TYR A 135 22.06 -8.37 27.32
C TYR A 135 21.77 -7.89 28.74
N ILE A 136 21.54 -8.80 29.69
CA ILE A 136 21.16 -8.46 31.06
C ILE A 136 22.39 -8.48 31.98
N TYR A 137 22.60 -7.42 32.73
CA TYR A 137 23.75 -7.30 33.64
C TYR A 137 23.62 -8.16 34.92
N ASN A 138 22.44 -8.19 35.54
CA ASN A 138 22.23 -8.80 36.87
C ASN A 138 21.71 -10.25 36.82
N GLU A 139 21.76 -10.89 35.65
CA GLU A 139 21.27 -12.26 35.41
C GLU A 139 19.82 -12.52 35.85
N LYS A 140 19.01 -11.46 35.96
CA LYS A 140 17.59 -11.55 36.28
C LYS A 140 16.75 -11.46 35.00
N GLU A 141 15.70 -12.26 34.90
CA GLU A 141 14.75 -12.11 33.80
C GLU A 141 14.16 -10.69 33.77
N GLU A 142 14.32 -10.03 32.63
CA GLU A 142 13.74 -8.73 32.34
C GLU A 142 12.91 -8.84 31.07
N TYR A 143 11.81 -8.09 31.01
CA TYR A 143 10.80 -8.19 29.98
C TYR A 143 10.66 -6.87 29.24
N PHE A 144 10.32 -6.93 27.95
CA PHE A 144 10.10 -5.76 27.12
C PHE A 144 8.87 -5.95 26.24
N HIS A 145 8.30 -4.84 25.75
CA HIS A 145 7.15 -4.87 24.87
C HIS A 145 7.49 -5.68 23.60
N ALA A 146 6.69 -6.72 23.32
CA ALA A 146 7.04 -7.73 22.31
C ALA A 146 7.31 -7.15 20.92
N ARG A 147 6.55 -6.12 20.53
CA ARG A 147 6.71 -5.44 19.23
C ARG A 147 7.90 -4.45 19.19
N ALA A 148 8.39 -4.00 20.34
CA ALA A 148 9.54 -3.10 20.44
C ALA A 148 10.86 -3.86 20.66
N LEU A 149 10.80 -5.12 21.10
CA LEU A 149 11.99 -5.94 21.37
C LEU A 149 12.95 -6.06 20.16
N PRO A 150 12.48 -6.26 18.91
CA PRO A 150 13.39 -6.29 17.76
C PRO A 150 14.21 -5.00 17.58
N HIS A 151 13.60 -3.84 17.89
CA HIS A 151 14.27 -2.54 17.83
C HIS A 151 15.34 -2.42 18.92
N LEU A 152 15.04 -2.87 20.14
CA LEU A 152 16.01 -2.95 21.24
C LEU A 152 17.20 -3.86 20.89
N GLU A 153 16.93 -5.05 20.34
CA GLU A 153 17.99 -5.97 19.93
C GLU A 153 18.89 -5.38 18.84
N ASN A 154 18.30 -4.69 17.86
CA ASN A 154 19.06 -4.05 16.78
C ASN A 154 19.95 -2.92 17.32
N LEU A 155 19.46 -2.14 18.28
CA LEU A 155 20.24 -1.14 18.99
C LEU A 155 21.43 -1.78 19.71
N LEU A 156 21.18 -2.83 20.52
CA LEU A 156 22.21 -3.53 21.29
C LEU A 156 23.28 -4.17 20.40
N LYS A 157 22.85 -4.83 19.31
CA LYS A 157 23.77 -5.44 18.31
C LYS A 157 24.62 -4.38 17.60
N SER A 158 24.02 -3.25 17.23
CA SER A 158 24.73 -2.15 16.56
C SER A 158 25.73 -1.47 17.48
N ALA A 159 25.34 -1.22 18.74
CA ALA A 159 26.22 -0.68 19.76
C ALA A 159 27.44 -1.59 19.99
N ARG A 160 27.20 -2.89 20.19
CA ARG A 160 28.25 -3.91 20.34
C ARG A 160 29.21 -3.91 19.13
N SER A 161 28.68 -3.81 17.92
CA SER A 161 29.49 -3.77 16.68
C SER A 161 30.34 -2.50 16.58
N ALA A 162 29.89 -1.38 17.17
CA ALA A 162 30.61 -0.12 17.23
C ALA A 162 31.59 -0.03 18.43
N GLY A 163 31.72 -1.08 19.23
CA GLY A 163 32.53 -1.07 20.45
C GLY A 163 31.90 -0.34 21.64
N ALA A 164 30.63 0.06 21.52
CA ALA A 164 29.83 0.61 22.61
C ALA A 164 29.10 -0.53 23.33
N GLU A 165 29.72 -1.07 24.39
CA GLU A 165 29.11 -2.15 25.17
C GLU A 165 27.92 -1.63 25.98
N LEU A 166 26.73 -2.13 25.67
CA LEU A 166 25.48 -1.85 26.39
C LEU A 166 24.96 -3.12 27.05
N LEU A 167 24.62 -3.00 28.32
CA LEU A 167 23.87 -3.99 29.10
C LEU A 167 22.66 -3.34 29.74
N LEU A 168 21.67 -4.14 30.09
CA LEU A 168 20.42 -3.72 30.71
C LEU A 168 20.45 -4.09 32.19
N ILE A 169 20.12 -3.13 33.05
CA ILE A 169 19.95 -3.38 34.48
C ILE A 169 18.48 -3.48 34.89
N SER A 170 17.58 -2.82 34.15
CA SER A 170 16.14 -2.88 34.38
C SER A 170 15.36 -2.61 33.08
N ALA A 171 14.19 -3.25 32.93
CA ALA A 171 13.25 -3.01 31.84
C ALA A 171 11.81 -2.93 32.37
N PHE A 172 10.88 -3.78 31.92
CA PHE A 172 9.50 -3.73 32.40
C PHE A 172 9.39 -3.88 33.92
N ARG A 173 8.66 -2.94 34.54
CA ARG A 173 8.32 -2.98 35.97
C ARG A 173 6.83 -2.79 36.16
N SER A 174 6.16 -3.79 36.73
CA SER A 174 4.76 -3.69 37.09
C SER A 174 4.54 -2.66 38.21
N PHE A 175 3.30 -2.20 38.38
CA PHE A 175 2.94 -1.29 39.46
C PHE A 175 3.26 -1.86 40.85
N GLU A 176 2.97 -3.15 41.11
CA GLU A 176 3.25 -3.77 42.41
C GLU A 176 4.75 -3.87 42.68
N THR A 177 5.54 -4.21 41.65
CA THR A 177 7.02 -4.18 41.75
C THR A 177 7.53 -2.78 42.09
N GLN A 178 6.95 -1.74 41.48
CA GLN A 178 7.32 -0.36 41.78
C GLN A 178 6.96 0.05 43.22
N LYS A 179 5.83 -0.43 43.74
CA LYS A 179 5.39 -0.21 45.12
C LYS A 179 6.33 -0.87 46.13
N ASP A 180 6.81 -2.08 45.87
CA ASP A 180 7.78 -2.77 46.72
C ASP A 180 9.14 -2.05 46.72
N LEU A 181 9.64 -1.66 45.55
CA LEU A 181 10.88 -0.88 45.42
C LEU A 181 10.80 0.45 46.19
N LYS A 182 9.70 1.18 46.06
CA LYS A 182 9.51 2.43 46.82
C LYS A 182 9.49 2.18 48.33
N SER A 183 8.82 1.11 48.76
CA SER A 183 8.76 0.75 50.18
C SER A 183 10.17 0.46 50.73
N GLN A 184 11.00 -0.25 49.96
CA GLN A 184 12.41 -0.47 50.28
C GLN A 184 13.21 0.84 50.31
N TYR A 185 13.09 1.69 49.29
CA TYR A 185 13.82 2.98 49.25
C TYR A 185 13.40 3.93 50.37
N LYS A 186 12.12 3.93 50.78
CA LYS A 186 11.65 4.74 51.92
C LYS A 186 12.23 4.26 53.25
N VAL A 187 12.42 2.94 53.40
CA VAL A 187 13.09 2.34 54.55
C VAL A 187 14.58 2.69 54.56
N THR A 188 15.25 2.66 53.40
CA THR A 188 16.70 2.89 53.28
C THR A 188 17.11 4.37 53.28
N TYR A 189 16.33 5.25 52.64
CA TYR A 189 16.70 6.65 52.35
C TYR A 189 15.73 7.70 52.95
N GLY A 190 14.70 7.29 53.69
CA GLY A 190 13.75 8.21 54.34
C GLY A 190 12.92 9.05 53.36
N LYS A 191 12.55 10.29 53.74
CA LYS A 191 11.73 11.20 52.90
C LYS A 191 12.37 11.58 51.55
N GLY A 192 13.68 11.39 51.39
CA GLY A 192 14.42 11.63 50.14
C GLY A 192 14.16 10.60 49.04
N ALA A 193 13.51 9.47 49.35
CA ALA A 193 13.15 8.47 48.34
C ALA A 193 12.25 9.04 47.22
N ASN A 194 11.44 10.06 47.52
CA ASN A 194 10.54 10.69 46.54
C ASN A 194 11.25 11.60 45.52
N THR A 195 12.54 11.91 45.70
CA THR A 195 13.31 12.75 44.75
C THR A 195 13.91 11.97 43.59
N PHE A 196 14.11 10.65 43.72
CA PHE A 196 14.74 9.82 42.69
C PHE A 196 13.95 8.55 42.35
N SER A 197 13.02 8.10 43.20
CA SER A 197 12.08 7.04 42.86
C SER A 197 10.76 7.67 42.43
N ALA A 198 10.31 7.34 41.22
CA ALA A 198 9.06 7.86 40.68
C ALA A 198 7.95 7.53 41.67
N GLU A 199 7.00 8.45 41.86
CA GLU A 199 5.85 8.17 42.71
C GLU A 199 5.05 6.96 42.13
N GLN A 200 3.96 6.54 42.78
CA GLN A 200 3.17 5.40 42.30
C GLN A 200 2.42 5.75 41.01
N GLY A 201 2.55 4.93 39.95
CA GLY A 201 1.86 5.14 38.67
C GLY A 201 2.56 6.09 37.69
N TYR A 202 3.80 6.50 37.93
CA TYR A 202 4.52 7.48 37.08
C TYR A 202 5.65 6.87 36.26
N SER A 203 5.94 5.58 36.43
CA SER A 203 7.13 4.96 35.84
C SER A 203 6.87 4.56 34.39
N GLU A 204 7.66 5.12 33.46
CA GLU A 204 7.64 4.70 32.05
C GLU A 204 8.03 3.22 31.87
N HIS A 205 8.67 2.58 32.87
CA HIS A 205 8.93 1.13 32.84
C HIS A 205 7.66 0.29 32.83
N GLN A 206 6.55 0.81 33.35
CA GLN A 206 5.28 0.09 33.33
C GLN A 206 4.71 -0.03 31.91
N LEU A 207 5.11 0.84 30.97
CA LEU A 207 4.78 0.72 29.54
C LEU A 207 5.48 -0.47 28.86
N GLY A 208 6.51 -1.04 29.49
CA GLY A 208 7.34 -2.09 28.89
C GLY A 208 8.14 -1.62 27.68
N THR A 209 8.18 -0.32 27.39
CA THR A 209 8.95 0.29 26.29
C THR A 209 10.15 1.09 26.78
N THR A 210 10.55 0.88 28.03
CA THR A 210 11.62 1.65 28.69
C THR A 210 12.66 0.72 29.27
N VAL A 211 13.93 1.12 29.18
CA VAL A 211 15.09 0.38 29.67
C VAL A 211 16.05 1.29 30.42
N ASP A 212 16.71 0.72 31.43
CA ASP A 212 17.87 1.31 32.09
C ASP A 212 19.14 0.62 31.59
N PHE A 213 20.02 1.39 30.95
CA PHE A 213 21.31 0.91 30.46
C PHE A 213 22.42 1.02 31.51
N THR A 214 23.38 0.10 31.40
CA THR A 214 24.66 0.15 32.09
C THR A 214 25.75 -0.41 31.16
N THR A 215 26.97 -0.46 31.64
CA THR A 215 28.09 -1.14 30.99
C THR A 215 28.69 -2.15 31.96
N GLN A 216 29.47 -3.12 31.45
CA GLN A 216 30.17 -4.07 32.32
C GLN A 216 31.08 -3.37 33.34
N ALA A 217 31.70 -2.25 32.96
CA ALA A 217 32.61 -1.48 33.82
C ALA A 217 31.88 -0.71 34.93
N LEU A 218 30.67 -0.19 34.66
CA LEU A 218 29.87 0.52 35.67
C LEU A 218 29.11 -0.45 36.57
N GLY A 219 28.61 -1.53 36.00
CA GLY A 219 27.76 -2.50 36.65
C GLY A 219 26.57 -1.86 37.38
N ALA A 220 26.42 -2.15 38.66
CA ALA A 220 25.33 -1.61 39.48
C ALA A 220 25.47 -0.12 39.81
N ASN A 221 26.61 0.52 39.51
CA ASN A 221 26.83 1.96 39.72
C ASN A 221 26.60 2.77 38.43
N PHE A 222 25.48 2.48 37.75
CA PHE A 222 25.08 3.08 36.47
C PHE A 222 24.69 4.57 36.56
N SER A 223 24.75 5.17 37.75
CA SER A 223 24.47 6.60 37.94
C SER A 223 25.37 7.54 37.14
N LYS A 224 26.57 7.06 36.75
CA LYS A 224 27.57 7.79 35.96
C LYS A 224 27.63 7.31 34.50
N PHE A 225 26.51 6.79 33.98
CA PHE A 225 26.44 6.26 32.62
C PHE A 225 26.79 7.31 31.56
N ASP A 226 26.50 8.58 31.84
CA ASP A 226 26.83 9.74 31.00
C ASP A 226 28.33 9.94 30.72
N ALA A 227 29.21 9.43 31.59
CA ALA A 227 30.65 9.50 31.41
C ALA A 227 31.23 8.40 30.49
N THR A 228 30.38 7.56 29.90
CA THR A 228 30.81 6.42 29.09
C THR A 228 30.71 6.70 27.58
N GLY A 229 31.58 6.05 26.80
CA GLY A 229 31.44 6.05 25.34
C GLY A 229 30.14 5.38 24.85
N ALA A 230 29.52 4.51 25.67
CA ALA A 230 28.24 3.91 25.35
C ALA A 230 27.09 4.93 25.38
N PHE A 231 27.11 5.85 26.34
CA PHE A 231 26.16 6.97 26.39
C PHE A 231 26.37 7.93 25.22
N GLU A 232 27.62 8.25 24.87
CA GLU A 232 27.92 9.07 23.68
C GLU A 232 27.37 8.42 22.41
N TRP A 233 27.57 7.10 22.24
CA TRP A 233 27.02 6.36 21.12
C TRP A 233 25.49 6.40 21.08
N LEU A 234 24.82 6.23 22.21
CA LEU A 234 23.36 6.30 22.30
C LEU A 234 22.83 7.68 21.88
N ASN A 235 23.43 8.78 22.34
CA ASN A 235 23.00 10.12 21.95
C ASN A 235 23.05 10.34 20.44
N GLN A 236 24.01 9.70 19.75
CA GLN A 236 24.17 9.83 18.30
C GLN A 236 23.32 8.84 17.49
N ASN A 237 22.98 7.67 18.04
CA ASN A 237 22.44 6.56 17.26
C ASN A 237 21.10 6.01 17.75
N ALA A 238 20.72 6.20 19.02
CA ALA A 238 19.53 5.57 19.58
C ALA A 238 18.23 5.90 18.82
N HIS A 239 18.15 7.11 18.25
CA HIS A 239 17.01 7.57 17.48
C HIS A 239 16.73 6.72 16.23
N THR A 240 17.76 6.16 15.59
CA THR A 240 17.60 5.30 14.41
C THR A 240 16.94 3.96 14.74
N PHE A 241 16.88 3.62 16.03
CA PHE A 241 16.20 2.44 16.57
C PHE A 241 14.93 2.82 17.35
N GLY A 242 14.50 4.08 17.30
CA GLY A 242 13.29 4.55 17.97
C GLY A 242 13.44 4.87 19.45
N PHE A 243 14.66 4.96 19.97
CA PHE A 243 14.92 5.26 21.38
C PHE A 243 15.30 6.72 21.62
N ILE A 244 14.84 7.26 22.75
CA ILE A 244 15.15 8.61 23.22
C ILE A 244 15.60 8.56 24.69
N LEU A 245 16.41 9.54 25.09
CA LEU A 245 16.68 9.82 26.49
C LEU A 245 15.48 10.55 27.09
N SER A 246 14.72 9.90 27.98
CA SER A 246 13.49 10.50 28.52
C SER A 246 13.77 11.72 29.39
N TYR A 247 14.84 11.64 30.20
CA TYR A 247 15.14 12.64 31.22
C TYR A 247 16.55 13.22 31.05
N PRO A 248 16.76 14.12 30.08
CA PRO A 248 18.04 14.82 29.88
C PRO A 248 18.30 15.85 30.98
N ASN A 249 19.52 16.39 31.04
CA ASN A 249 19.85 17.51 31.92
C ASN A 249 18.90 18.70 31.66
N ASP A 250 18.61 19.46 32.72
CA ASP A 250 17.74 20.65 32.67
C ASP A 250 16.31 20.36 32.14
N ASN A 251 15.77 19.16 32.36
CA ASN A 251 14.36 18.88 32.09
C ASN A 251 13.49 19.26 33.31
N ALA A 252 12.25 19.70 33.07
CA ALA A 252 11.35 20.15 34.14
C ALA A 252 10.49 19.02 34.76
N TYR A 253 10.60 17.80 34.23
CA TYR A 253 9.64 16.72 34.46
C TYR A 253 10.13 15.72 35.52
N TYR A 254 11.41 15.37 35.46
CA TYR A 254 12.05 14.41 36.33
C TYR A 254 13.53 14.74 36.57
N ILE A 255 14.18 14.06 37.53
CA ILE A 255 15.63 14.22 37.71
C ILE A 255 16.37 13.70 36.47
N TYR A 256 17.61 14.16 36.27
CA TYR A 256 18.46 13.66 35.20
C TYR A 256 18.76 12.17 35.40
N GLU A 257 18.50 11.36 34.37
CA GLU A 257 18.73 9.91 34.37
C GLU A 257 19.38 9.48 33.05
N PRO A 258 20.72 9.58 32.92
CA PRO A 258 21.41 9.26 31.67
C PRO A 258 21.26 7.81 31.21
N TRP A 259 20.95 6.91 32.13
CA TRP A 259 20.74 5.49 31.87
C TRP A 259 19.33 5.18 31.35
N HIS A 260 18.35 6.07 31.49
CA HIS A 260 16.93 5.78 31.24
C HIS A 260 16.51 6.15 29.82
N TRP A 261 16.21 5.14 29.00
CA TRP A 261 15.87 5.31 27.59
C TRP A 261 14.54 4.67 27.24
N ARG A 262 13.72 5.40 26.48
CA ARG A 262 12.36 4.99 26.10
C ARG A 262 12.25 4.81 24.59
N PHE A 263 11.61 3.73 24.18
CA PHE A 263 11.18 3.51 22.80
C PHE A 263 9.89 4.30 22.51
N VAL A 264 9.95 5.16 21.49
CA VAL A 264 8.84 6.00 21.02
C VAL A 264 8.56 5.81 19.52
N GLY A 265 9.22 4.83 18.90
CA GLY A 265 9.17 4.58 17.46
C GLY A 265 10.20 5.40 16.68
N ILE A 266 10.67 4.83 15.55
CA ILE A 266 11.77 5.40 14.75
C ILE A 266 11.43 6.80 14.24
N GLU A 267 10.24 6.99 13.68
CA GLU A 267 9.84 8.27 13.08
C GLU A 267 9.84 9.42 14.10
N LEU A 268 9.27 9.20 15.28
CA LEU A 268 9.22 10.21 16.34
C LEU A 268 10.60 10.45 16.95
N ALA A 269 11.36 9.39 17.24
CA ALA A 269 12.70 9.53 17.81
C ALA A 269 13.64 10.28 16.86
N THR A 270 13.57 9.98 15.55
CA THR A 270 14.35 10.67 14.51
C THR A 270 13.98 12.14 14.42
N LYS A 271 12.68 12.47 14.40
CA LYS A 271 12.23 13.88 14.41
C LYS A 271 12.75 14.64 15.62
N LEU A 272 12.63 14.06 16.82
CA LEU A 272 13.11 14.68 18.06
C LEU A 272 14.62 14.93 18.02
N HIS A 273 15.38 13.96 17.51
CA HIS A 273 16.82 14.09 17.31
C HIS A 273 17.18 15.20 16.32
N ASP A 274 16.58 15.19 15.12
CA ASP A 274 16.87 16.15 14.04
C ASP A 274 16.52 17.59 14.42
N GLU A 275 15.44 17.77 15.18
CA GLU A 275 15.00 19.08 15.67
C GLU A 275 15.67 19.48 17.00
N SER A 276 16.51 18.62 17.58
CA SER A 276 17.07 18.79 18.92
C SER A 276 16.00 19.11 19.98
N ARG A 277 14.83 18.50 19.82
CA ARG A 277 13.64 18.71 20.65
C ARG A 277 13.47 17.57 21.63
N ARG A 278 13.01 17.86 22.84
CA ARG A 278 12.74 16.85 23.87
C ARG A 278 11.31 16.35 23.77
N PHE A 279 11.10 15.07 24.01
CA PHE A 279 9.76 14.45 23.96
C PHE A 279 8.75 15.17 24.84
N TYR A 280 9.14 15.54 26.06
CA TYR A 280 8.23 16.18 26.99
C TYR A 280 7.85 17.63 26.62
N ASP A 281 8.71 18.33 25.88
CA ASP A 281 8.48 19.68 25.34
C ASP A 281 7.59 19.67 24.08
N MET A 282 7.25 18.48 23.58
CA MET A 282 6.38 18.29 22.43
C MET A 282 4.90 18.27 22.85
N GLU A 283 4.04 18.89 22.04
CA GLU A 283 2.60 18.90 22.29
C GLU A 283 2.04 17.48 22.19
N GLN A 284 1.20 17.07 23.14
CA GLN A 284 0.70 15.69 23.19
C GLN A 284 -0.06 15.30 21.91
N ARG A 285 -0.80 16.25 21.31
CA ARG A 285 -1.50 16.03 20.03
C ARG A 285 -0.53 15.70 18.89
N GLU A 286 0.64 16.33 18.88
CA GLU A 286 1.66 16.08 17.86
C GLU A 286 2.26 14.68 18.06
N ILE A 287 2.61 14.34 19.30
CA ILE A 287 3.11 13.01 19.70
C ILE A 287 2.12 11.90 19.31
N SER A 288 0.83 12.09 19.61
CA SER A 288 -0.22 11.10 19.29
C SER A 288 -0.35 10.81 17.79
N GLY A 289 0.11 11.71 16.91
CA GLY A 289 0.15 11.47 15.46
C GLY A 289 1.11 10.35 15.05
N TYR A 290 2.11 10.04 15.87
CA TYR A 290 3.10 9.00 15.60
C TYR A 290 2.68 7.61 16.11
N LEU A 291 1.61 7.53 16.90
CA LEU A 291 1.19 6.28 17.54
C LEU A 291 0.90 5.18 16.52
N LEU A 292 0.33 5.54 15.36
CA LEU A 292 -0.03 4.59 14.29
C LEU A 292 1.19 3.83 13.74
N LYS A 293 2.38 4.45 13.83
CA LYS A 293 3.63 3.95 13.27
C LYS A 293 4.68 3.64 14.34
N ILE A 294 4.28 3.57 15.62
CA ILE A 294 5.22 3.41 16.73
C ILE A 294 6.10 2.15 16.59
N PHE A 295 5.60 1.09 15.95
CA PHE A 295 6.32 -0.18 15.76
C PHE A 295 6.74 -0.43 14.31
N ASP A 296 6.48 0.50 13.40
CA ASP A 296 6.86 0.37 11.99
C ASP A 296 8.39 0.53 11.81
#